data_AF-A0A2C1JGQ7-F1
#
_entry.id   AF-A0A2C1JGQ7-F1
#
_cell.length_a   1.000
_cell.length_b   1.000
_cell.length_c   1.000
_cell.angle_alpha   90.00
_cell.angle_beta   90.00
_cell.angle_gamma   90.00
#
_symmetry.space_group_name_H-M   'P 1'
#
loop_
_entity.id
_entity.type
_entity.pdbx_description
1 polymer ?
#
loop_
_entity_poly.entity_id
_entity_poly.type
_entity_poly.pdbx_seq_one_letter_code
_entity_poly.pdbx_strand_id
1 'polypeptide(L)' 'MNTRKRVLVTGARAPVALHLCRLMSEAGFEVYATDCISYPLTKVSNSIKNFILTPSPKKDTKSFIK' A
#
# COMPACT_ATOMS: atom_id res chain seq x y z
N MET A 1 -9.83 19.21 -16.90
CA MET A 1 -9.17 17.89 -16.81
C MET A 1 -9.20 17.49 -15.34
N ASN A 2 -10.04 16.55 -14.94
CA ASN A 2 -10.17 16.18 -13.53
C ASN A 2 -9.00 15.25 -13.16
N THR A 3 -8.00 15.78 -12.44
CA THR A 3 -6.83 15.00 -12.03
C THR A 3 -7.24 13.94 -11.02
N ARG A 4 -7.02 12.67 -11.35
CA ARG A 4 -7.31 11.56 -10.44
C ARG A 4 -6.44 11.69 -9.19
N LYS A 5 -7.05 11.76 -8.01
CA LYS A 5 -6.32 11.88 -6.74
C LYS A 5 -5.62 10.55 -6.42
N ARG A 6 -4.39 10.63 -5.89
CA ARG A 6 -3.56 9.47 -5.51
C ARG A 6 -3.54 9.33 -3.99
N VAL A 7 -3.61 8.09 -3.50
CA VAL A 7 -3.53 7.77 -2.06
C VAL A 7 -2.52 6.66 -1.81
N LEU A 8 -1.80 6.74 -0.70
CA LEU A 8 -0.88 5.70 -0.23
C LEU A 8 -1.41 5.10 1.07
N VAL A 9 -1.67 3.79 1.06
CA VAL A 9 -2.10 3.03 2.25
C VAL A 9 -0.90 2.29 2.84
N THR A 10 -0.56 2.60 4.09
CA THR A 10 0.51 1.93 4.84
C THR A 10 -0.05 0.75 5.64
N GLY A 11 0.78 -0.24 5.96
CA GLY A 11 0.33 -1.40 6.73
C GLY A 11 -0.47 -2.40 5.90
N ALA A 12 -0.09 -2.55 4.63
CA ALA A 12 -0.78 -3.36 3.62
C ALA A 12 -0.98 -4.85 4.02
N ARG A 13 -0.32 -5.33 5.09
CA ARG A 13 -0.55 -6.66 5.70
C ARG A 13 -1.92 -6.83 6.33
N ALA A 14 -2.51 -5.76 6.87
CA ALA A 14 -3.73 -5.86 7.64
C ALA A 14 -4.94 -6.07 6.70
N PRO A 15 -5.89 -6.96 7.02
CA PRO A 15 -7.12 -7.12 6.22
C PRO A 15 -7.91 -5.81 6.06
N VAL A 16 -7.88 -4.94 7.08
CA VAL A 16 -8.49 -3.60 7.02
C VAL A 16 -7.82 -2.69 5.98
N ALA A 17 -6.52 -2.83 5.73
CA ALA A 17 -5.84 -2.06 4.70
C ALA A 17 -6.33 -2.45 3.29
N LEU A 18 -6.54 -3.76 3.04
CA LEU A 18 -7.15 -4.21 1.79
C LEU A 18 -8.59 -3.66 1.62
N HIS A 19 -9.39 -3.69 2.69
CA HIS A 19 -10.74 -3.14 2.65
C HIS A 19 -10.72 -1.64 2.33
N LEU A 20 -9.83 -0.87 2.95
CA LEU A 20 -9.65 0.55 2.67
C LEU A 20 -9.22 0.80 1.21
N CYS A 21 -8.29 0.01 0.68
CA CYS A 21 -7.88 0.11 -0.72
C CYS A 21 -9.05 -0.09 -1.69
N ARG A 22 -9.94 -1.05 -1.40
CA ARG A 22 -11.15 -1.29 -2.20
C ARG A 22 -12.09 -0.08 -2.20
N LEU A 23 -12.40 0.46 -1.01
CA LEU A 23 -13.25 1.64 -0.87
C LEU A 23 -12.67 2.86 -1.59
N MET A 24 -11.36 3.08 -1.49
CA MET A 24 -10.69 4.19 -2.18
C MET A 24 -10.67 4.01 -3.70
N SER A 25 -10.46 2.77 -4.17
CA SER A 25 -10.51 2.45 -5.60
C SER A 25 -11.92 2.69 -6.17
N GLU A 26 -12.96 2.23 -5.47
CA GLU A 26 -14.38 2.45 -5.80
C GLU A 26 -14.76 3.94 -5.82
N ALA A 27 -14.20 4.73 -4.89
CA ALA A 27 -14.36 6.19 -4.86
C ALA A 27 -13.56 6.93 -5.95
N GLY A 28 -12.87 6.20 -6.84
CA GLY A 28 -12.19 6.75 -8.01
C GLY A 28 -10.75 7.20 -7.77
N PHE A 29 -10.18 6.95 -6.59
CA PHE A 29 -8.76 7.24 -6.32
C PHE A 29 -7.84 6.24 -7.01
N GLU A 30 -6.62 6.71 -7.32
CA GLU A 30 -5.53 5.81 -7.69
C GLU A 30 -4.78 5.41 -6.41
N VAL A 31 -4.88 4.13 -6.06
CA VAL A 31 -4.45 3.61 -4.76
C VAL A 31 -3.08 2.95 -4.88
N TYR A 32 -2.17 3.30 -3.99
CA TYR A 32 -0.89 2.65 -3.78
C TYR A 32 -0.87 2.03 -2.39
N ALA A 33 -0.11 0.95 -2.21
CA ALA A 33 0.04 0.31 -0.90
C ALA A 33 1.51 0.10 -0.55
N THR A 34 1.84 0.14 0.74
CA THR A 34 3.18 -0.15 1.23
C THR A 34 3.18 -0.94 2.53
N ASP A 35 4.17 -1.83 2.65
CA ASP A 35 4.52 -2.52 3.88
C ASP A 35 5.99 -2.97 3.80
N CYS A 36 6.54 -3.41 4.92
CA CYS A 36 7.90 -3.93 5.02
C CYS A 36 8.00 -5.45 4.86
N ILE A 37 6.91 -6.11 4.46
CA ILE A 37 6.91 -7.53 4.08
C ILE A 37 6.68 -7.72 2.59
N SER A 38 7.23 -8.80 2.04
CA SER A 38 7.18 -9.10 0.61
C SER A 38 5.85 -9.68 0.12
N TYR A 39 5.06 -10.28 1.02
CA TYR A 39 3.81 -10.99 0.68
C TYR A 39 2.60 -10.55 1.53
N PRO A 40 2.25 -9.25 1.57
CA PRO A 40 1.02 -8.83 2.23
C PRO A 40 -0.20 -9.14 1.36
N LEU A 41 -1.34 -9.42 2.01
CA LEU A 41 -2.62 -9.72 1.35
C LEU A 41 -2.99 -8.68 0.28
N THR A 42 -2.73 -7.40 0.54
CA THR A 42 -3.10 -6.29 -0.35
C THR A 42 -2.28 -6.26 -1.66
N LYS A 43 -1.07 -6.86 -1.69
CA LYS A 43 -0.13 -6.74 -2.83
C LYS A 43 -0.69 -7.30 -4.15
N VAL A 44 -1.54 -8.32 -4.07
CA VAL A 44 -2.13 -8.99 -5.25
C VAL A 44 -3.53 -8.47 -5.59
N SER A 45 -3.99 -7.41 -4.91
CA SER A 45 -5.33 -6.89 -5.15
C SER A 45 -5.38 -6.00 -6.39
N ASN A 46 -6.41 -6.20 -7.23
CA ASN A 46 -6.71 -5.29 -8.34
C ASN A 46 -7.16 -3.89 -7.89
N SER A 47 -7.42 -3.69 -6.59
CA SER A 47 -7.78 -2.37 -6.03
C SER A 47 -6.59 -1.42 -5.90
N ILE A 48 -5.35 -1.90 -6.07
CA ILE A 48 -4.15 -1.08 -6.01
C ILE A 48 -3.45 -1.00 -7.37
N LYS A 49 -2.82 0.14 -7.64
CA LYS A 49 -2.01 0.40 -8.84
C LYS A 49 -0.61 -0.20 -8.73
N ASN A 50 0.00 -0.10 -7.55
CA ASN A 50 1.32 -0.65 -7.28
C ASN A 50 1.54 -0.88 -5.77
N PHE A 51 2.43 -1.82 -5.44
CA PHE A 51 2.90 -2.10 -4.09
C PHE A 51 4.37 -1.68 -3.93
N ILE A 52 4.67 -0.94 -2.86
CA ILE A 52 6.01 -0.45 -2.54
C ILE A 52 6.52 -1.23 -1.32
N LEU A 53 7.54 -2.05 -1.51
CA LEU A 53 8.23 -2.70 -0.40
C LEU A 53 9.13 -1.69 0.30
N THR A 54 8.89 -1.44 1.59
CA THR A 54 9.73 -0.58 2.41
C THR A 54 10.73 -1.39 3.24
N PRO A 55 11.85 -0.79 3.67
CA PRO A 55 12.80 -1.45 4.56
C PRO A 55 12.13 -1.91 5.86
N SER A 56 12.52 -3.07 6.35
CA SER A 56 12.02 -3.59 7.62
C SER A 56 12.77 -2.97 8.79
N PRO A 57 12.11 -2.32 9.75
CA PRO A 57 12.79 -1.79 10.93
C PRO A 57 13.47 -2.88 11.76
N LYS A 58 12.94 -4.12 11.73
CA LYS A 58 13.47 -5.27 12.47
C LYS A 58 14.56 -6.03 11.72
N LYS A 59 14.45 -6.17 10.39
CA LYS A 59 15.40 -6.98 9.59
C LYS A 59 16.48 -6.15 8.89
N ASP A 60 16.20 -4.89 8.60
CA ASP A 60 17.11 -3.96 7.92
C ASP A 60 16.95 -2.55 8.49
N THR A 61 17.32 -2.40 9.76
CA THR A 61 17.23 -1.15 10.51
C THR A 61 18.05 -0.04 9.85
N LYS A 62 19.20 -0.36 9.24
CA LYS A 62 20.06 0.63 8.58
C LYS A 62 19.35 1.29 7.40
N SER A 63 18.69 0.52 6.55
CA SER A 63 17.92 1.10 5.45
C SER A 63 16.62 1.76 5.91
N PHE A 64 16.08 1.37 7.07
CA PHE A 64 14.86 1.96 7.63
C PHE A 64 15.06 3.39 8.18
N ILE A 65 16.23 3.68 8.76
CA ILE A 65 16.52 4.99 9.39
C ILE A 65 17.12 5.99 8.39
N LYS A 66 17.43 5.55 7.17
CA LYS A 66 18.15 6.36 6.17
C LYS A 66 17.28 7.43 5.50
#